data_AF-A0A919H7A1-F1
#
_entry.id   AF-A0A919H7A1-F1
#
_cell.length_a   1.000
_cell.length_b   1.000
_cell.length_c   1.000
_cell.angle_alpha   90.00
_cell.angle_beta   90.00
_cell.angle_gamma   90.00
#
_symmetry.space_group_name_H-M   'P 1'
#
loop_
_entity.id
_entity.type
_entity.pdbx_description
1 polymer ?
#
loop_
_entity_poly.entity_id
_entity_poly.type
_entity_poly.pdbx_seq_one_letter_code
_entity_poly.pdbx_strand_id
1 'polypeptide(L)'
;MAYARALRTWGVPALMCTALLAGCTSAEDDGGGGSGGAAGGASASPSASGAGAAAPDADASAIGMPAASPTIETDPAKQPRNPAGARALVRRVIAEPELFGGGVDRAAPYESDPTMWAVLRDQCARQREKLPADVLATLTRHFEVPASGGKGSMRLTATVTVHRTKVDAAWEEAGMLQEALGCQEETLSPG
;
A
#
# COMPACT_ATOMS: atom_id res chain seq x y z
N MET A 1 -10.03 -34.45 15.03
CA MET A 1 -10.99 -35.14 14.14
C MET A 1 -10.49 -35.00 12.71
N ALA A 2 -10.42 -36.10 11.98
CA ALA A 2 -9.74 -36.21 10.69
C ALA A 2 -10.53 -35.53 9.56
N TYR A 3 -9.86 -34.72 8.73
CA TYR A 3 -10.41 -34.14 7.50
C TYR A 3 -10.25 -35.15 6.34
N ALA A 4 -11.36 -35.68 5.85
CA ALA A 4 -11.39 -36.48 4.63
C ALA A 4 -11.44 -35.55 3.40
N ARG A 5 -10.37 -35.55 2.60
CA ARG A 5 -10.33 -34.93 1.27
C ARG A 5 -11.10 -35.82 0.29
N ALA A 6 -12.26 -35.35 -0.18
CA ALA A 6 -12.95 -35.92 -1.31
C ALA A 6 -12.43 -35.26 -2.60
N LEU A 7 -11.50 -35.92 -3.29
CA LEU A 7 -11.16 -35.60 -4.67
C LEU A 7 -12.28 -36.11 -5.57
N ARG A 8 -13.05 -35.20 -6.16
CA ARG A 8 -14.02 -35.54 -7.20
C ARG A 8 -13.48 -35.08 -8.55
N THR A 9 -13.14 -36.09 -9.34
CA THR A 9 -12.70 -36.06 -10.72
C THR A 9 -13.80 -35.56 -11.64
N TRP A 10 -13.45 -34.66 -12.55
CA TRP A 10 -14.08 -34.57 -13.87
C TRP A 10 -13.05 -34.09 -14.87
N GLY A 11 -12.93 -34.85 -15.95
CA GLY A 11 -11.88 -34.69 -16.94
C GLY A 11 -12.39 -34.20 -18.29
N VAL A 12 -11.49 -33.46 -18.97
CA VAL A 12 -11.14 -33.47 -20.40
C VAL A 12 -12.18 -32.88 -21.39
N PRO A 13 -11.80 -32.26 -22.54
CA PRO A 13 -10.60 -31.47 -22.93
C PRO A 13 -10.99 -30.06 -23.45
N ALA A 14 -10.06 -29.10 -23.44
CA ALA A 14 -10.21 -27.87 -24.23
C ALA A 14 -9.18 -27.83 -25.36
N LEU A 15 -9.73 -27.83 -26.58
CA LEU A 15 -9.12 -27.66 -27.88
C LEU A 15 -8.07 -26.53 -27.89
N MET A 16 -6.83 -26.83 -28.28
CA MET A 16 -5.89 -25.82 -28.77
C MET A 16 -6.32 -25.40 -30.19
N CYS A 17 -6.74 -24.15 -30.34
CA CYS A 17 -6.72 -23.44 -31.62
C CYS A 17 -5.77 -22.25 -31.49
N THR A 18 -4.54 -22.44 -31.96
CA THR A 18 -3.58 -21.38 -32.24
C THR A 18 -4.07 -20.56 -33.43
N ALA A 19 -4.49 -19.32 -33.17
CA ALA A 19 -4.68 -18.31 -34.20
C ALA A 19 -3.57 -17.26 -34.09
N LEU A 20 -2.75 -17.19 -35.14
CA LEU A 20 -1.78 -16.14 -35.38
C LEU A 20 -2.49 -14.78 -35.49
N LEU A 21 -2.01 -13.78 -34.75
CA LEU A 21 -2.25 -12.37 -35.07
C LEU A 21 -0.91 -11.70 -35.35
N ALA A 22 -0.67 -11.53 -36.63
CA ALA A 22 0.27 -10.56 -37.17
C ALA A 22 -0.38 -9.17 -37.16
N GLY A 23 0.40 -8.15 -36.80
CA GLY A 23 0.30 -6.79 -37.34
C GLY A 23 -0.62 -5.81 -36.64
N CYS A 24 -0.03 -4.85 -35.92
CA CYS A 24 -0.37 -3.44 -36.09
C CYS A 24 0.87 -2.55 -35.91
N THR A 25 1.46 -2.22 -37.06
CA THR A 25 2.33 -1.10 -37.45
C THR A 25 2.16 0.18 -36.60
N SER A 26 3.27 0.81 -36.19
CA SER A 26 3.82 2.03 -36.83
C SER A 26 5.19 2.38 -36.25
N ALA A 27 6.16 2.52 -37.15
CA ALA A 27 7.47 3.13 -36.94
C ALA A 27 7.57 4.36 -37.86
N GLU A 28 8.66 5.13 -37.69
CA GLU A 28 9.11 6.30 -38.48
C GLU A 28 8.48 7.63 -38.03
N ASP A 29 9.16 8.77 -37.92
CA ASP A 29 10.56 9.19 -38.03
C ASP A 29 10.57 10.65 -37.56
N ASP A 30 11.63 11.14 -36.92
CA ASP A 30 11.98 12.57 -37.01
C ASP A 30 13.45 12.78 -36.62
N GLY A 31 14.27 12.98 -37.65
CA GLY A 31 15.64 13.46 -37.54
C GLY A 31 15.69 14.98 -37.65
N GLY A 32 16.72 15.59 -37.04
CA GLY A 32 17.01 17.00 -37.29
C GLY A 32 18.05 17.58 -36.33
N GLY A 33 19.32 17.50 -36.72
CA GLY A 33 20.44 18.12 -36.01
C GLY A 33 20.52 19.64 -36.19
N GLY A 34 21.28 20.29 -35.31
CA GLY A 34 21.63 21.71 -35.42
C GLY A 34 22.72 22.09 -34.42
N SER A 35 23.94 22.23 -34.92
CA SER A 35 25.16 22.67 -34.23
C SER A 35 25.44 24.17 -34.44
N GLY A 36 26.08 24.81 -33.45
CA GLY A 36 26.74 26.13 -33.54
C GLY A 36 26.06 27.18 -32.67
N GLY A 37 26.73 28.05 -31.91
CA GLY A 37 28.13 28.44 -31.83
C GLY A 37 28.21 29.90 -31.37
N ALA A 38 28.75 30.10 -30.16
CA ALA A 38 29.33 31.27 -29.49
C ALA A 38 29.18 32.73 -30.02
N ALA A 39 28.93 33.65 -29.07
CA ALA A 39 29.67 34.89 -28.72
C ALA A 39 28.70 35.84 -27.99
N GLY A 40 28.98 36.57 -26.91
CA GLY A 40 30.16 36.90 -26.14
C GLY A 40 29.86 38.25 -25.44
N GLY A 41 30.31 38.48 -24.19
CA GLY A 41 30.41 39.86 -23.66
C GLY A 41 30.08 40.12 -22.18
N ALA A 42 31.13 40.06 -21.35
CA ALA A 42 31.50 40.98 -20.27
C ALA A 42 30.76 41.02 -18.89
N SER A 43 31.48 40.51 -17.89
CA SER A 43 31.90 41.14 -16.62
C SER A 43 30.92 41.93 -15.74
N ALA A 44 30.68 41.43 -14.52
CA ALA A 44 31.12 42.08 -13.28
C ALA A 44 31.01 41.11 -12.08
N SER A 45 32.14 40.85 -11.42
CA SER A 45 32.19 40.27 -10.06
C SER A 45 31.75 41.31 -9.03
N PRO A 46 31.33 40.86 -7.83
CA PRO A 46 32.24 41.08 -6.71
C PRO A 46 32.46 39.86 -5.83
N SER A 47 33.68 39.79 -5.31
CA SER A 47 34.18 38.83 -4.33
C SER A 47 33.44 38.92 -3.00
N ALA A 48 33.14 37.77 -2.41
CA ALA A 48 33.06 37.62 -0.95
C ALA A 48 33.62 36.26 -0.55
N SER A 49 34.71 36.31 0.22
CA SER A 49 35.47 35.21 0.78
C SER A 49 34.65 34.36 1.76
N GLY A 50 34.84 33.05 1.76
CA GLY A 50 34.34 32.20 2.84
C GLY A 50 34.51 30.70 2.62
N ALA A 51 35.61 30.16 3.12
CA ALA A 51 35.84 28.79 3.59
C ALA A 51 35.41 27.61 2.70
N GLY A 52 36.41 26.87 2.21
CA GLY A 52 36.23 25.60 1.51
C GLY A 52 35.54 24.54 2.37
N ALA A 53 34.58 23.85 1.77
CA ALA A 53 34.12 22.54 2.20
C ALA A 53 34.39 21.58 1.04
N ALA A 54 35.30 20.64 1.27
CA ALA A 54 35.58 19.54 0.36
C ALA A 54 34.29 18.75 0.08
N ALA A 55 34.07 18.41 -1.19
CA ALA A 55 33.04 17.45 -1.56
C ALA A 55 33.37 16.08 -0.95
N PRO A 56 32.42 15.38 -0.31
CA PRO A 56 32.67 14.00 0.08
C PRO A 56 32.60 13.11 -1.17
N ASP A 57 33.65 12.33 -1.36
CA ASP A 57 33.70 11.22 -2.29
C ASP A 57 32.53 10.26 -2.03
N ALA A 58 31.72 10.02 -3.05
CA ALA A 58 30.65 9.04 -3.00
C ALA A 58 31.28 7.62 -3.04
N ASP A 59 31.52 7.05 -1.86
CA ASP A 59 31.77 5.62 -1.74
C ASP A 59 30.46 4.86 -2.02
N ALA A 60 30.43 4.15 -3.15
CA ALA A 60 29.29 3.38 -3.62
C ALA A 60 29.03 2.07 -2.84
N SER A 61 29.65 1.88 -1.65
CA SER A 61 29.49 0.65 -0.85
C SER A 61 28.69 0.84 0.44
N ALA A 62 28.15 2.03 0.72
CA ALA A 62 27.34 2.29 1.90
C ALA A 62 25.85 2.46 1.56
N ILE A 63 25.20 1.42 1.05
CA ILE A 63 23.76 1.27 1.31
C ILE A 63 23.67 0.86 2.78
N GLY A 64 23.80 1.84 3.68
CA GLY A 64 23.69 1.60 5.11
C GLY A 64 22.36 0.92 5.38
N MET A 65 22.39 -0.22 6.09
CA MET A 65 21.15 -0.81 6.58
C MET A 65 20.35 0.26 7.32
N PRO A 66 19.03 0.34 7.12
CA PRO A 66 18.21 1.29 7.86
C PRO A 66 18.51 1.07 9.34
N ALA A 67 18.82 2.17 10.05
CA ALA A 67 19.03 2.13 11.48
C ALA A 67 17.85 1.40 12.13
N ALA A 68 18.14 0.54 13.11
CA ALA A 68 17.10 -0.17 13.85
C ALA A 68 16.06 0.84 14.32
N SER A 69 14.79 0.61 13.98
CA SER A 69 13.70 1.48 14.42
C SER A 69 13.74 1.57 15.95
N PRO A 70 13.47 2.76 16.53
CA PRO A 70 13.44 2.90 17.98
C PRO A 70 12.47 1.87 18.56
N THR A 71 12.93 1.13 19.57
CA THR A 71 12.08 0.16 20.27
C THR A 71 11.04 0.95 21.06
N ILE A 72 9.88 1.19 20.46
CA ILE A 72 8.70 1.66 21.19
C ILE A 72 8.27 0.49 22.08
N GLU A 73 8.84 0.41 23.28
CA GLU A 73 8.41 -0.51 24.32
C GLU A 73 7.02 -0.05 24.81
N THR A 74 5.96 -0.65 24.24
CA THR A 74 4.61 -0.46 24.76
C THR A 74 4.48 -1.10 26.14
N ASP A 75 4.02 -0.33 27.12
CA ASP A 75 3.68 -0.80 28.46
C ASP A 75 2.67 -1.98 28.41
N PRO A 76 3.07 -3.21 28.78
CA PRO A 76 2.20 -4.38 28.72
C PRO A 76 0.97 -4.27 29.63
N ALA A 77 1.00 -3.43 30.67
CA ALA A 77 -0.15 -3.20 31.53
C ALA A 77 -1.24 -2.35 30.85
N LYS A 78 -0.88 -1.58 29.82
CA LYS A 78 -1.80 -0.74 29.04
C LYS A 78 -2.38 -1.45 27.80
N GLN A 79 -1.93 -2.67 27.51
CA GLN A 79 -2.42 -3.41 26.36
C GLN A 79 -3.83 -3.96 26.60
N PRO A 80 -4.76 -3.83 25.63
CA PRO A 80 -6.10 -4.38 25.76
C PRO A 80 -6.05 -5.91 25.81
N ARG A 81 -6.70 -6.50 26.81
CA ARG A 81 -6.76 -7.96 26.99
C ARG A 81 -8.09 -8.58 26.58
N ASN A 82 -9.04 -7.75 26.17
CA ASN A 82 -10.38 -8.19 25.81
C ASN A 82 -10.96 -7.34 24.66
N PRO A 83 -12.01 -7.83 23.98
CA PRO A 83 -12.60 -7.13 22.84
C PRO A 83 -13.12 -5.71 23.15
N ALA A 84 -13.62 -5.47 24.37
CA ALA A 84 -14.14 -4.15 24.74
C ALA A 84 -13.00 -3.12 24.86
N GLY A 85 -11.91 -3.48 25.54
CA GLY A 85 -10.72 -2.65 25.64
C GLY A 85 -10.06 -2.43 24.27
N ALA A 86 -10.03 -3.46 23.41
CA ALA A 86 -9.48 -3.36 22.07
C ALA A 86 -10.29 -2.39 21.20
N ARG A 87 -11.63 -2.46 21.22
CA ARG A 87 -12.49 -1.49 20.52
C ARG A 87 -12.28 -0.06 21.00
N ALA A 88 -12.11 0.13 22.31
CA ALA A 88 -11.84 1.45 22.88
C ALA A 88 -10.45 2.00 22.47
N LEU A 89 -9.45 1.11 22.34
CA LEU A 89 -8.13 1.48 21.82
C LEU A 89 -8.23 1.88 20.35
N VAL A 90 -8.82 1.02 19.51
CA VAL A 90 -8.93 1.22 18.06
C VAL A 90 -9.58 2.56 17.74
N ARG A 91 -10.71 2.91 18.39
CA ARG A 91 -11.39 4.20 18.18
C ARG A 91 -10.54 5.42 18.54
N ARG A 92 -9.56 5.27 19.43
CA ARG A 92 -8.69 6.37 19.88
C ARG A 92 -7.51 6.59 18.95
N VAL A 93 -7.02 5.52 18.31
CA VAL A 93 -5.75 5.54 17.56
C VAL A 93 -5.95 5.57 16.05
N ILE A 94 -7.09 5.11 15.54
CA ILE A 94 -7.37 5.17 14.10
C ILE A 94 -7.40 6.62 13.62
N ALA A 95 -6.91 6.84 12.40
CA ALA A 95 -6.81 8.19 11.85
C ALA A 95 -8.17 8.89 11.76
N GLU A 96 -8.15 10.20 12.00
CA GLU A 96 -9.21 11.15 11.61
C GLU A 96 -8.73 11.94 10.38
N PRO A 97 -9.63 12.59 9.61
CA PRO A 97 -9.27 13.25 8.36
C PRO A 97 -8.08 14.21 8.47
N GLU A 98 -7.98 14.91 9.59
CA GLU A 98 -6.96 15.93 9.85
C GLU A 98 -5.53 15.34 9.90
N LEU A 99 -5.39 14.03 10.16
CA LEU A 99 -4.09 13.34 10.19
C LEU A 99 -3.55 13.03 8.79
N PHE A 100 -4.39 13.07 7.74
CA PHE A 100 -3.94 12.90 6.36
C PHE A 100 -3.52 14.22 5.69
N GLY A 101 -3.95 15.35 6.24
CA GLY A 101 -3.73 16.69 5.68
C GLY A 101 -5.00 17.33 5.14
N GLY A 102 -4.87 18.55 4.58
CA GLY A 102 -6.00 19.30 4.06
C GLY A 102 -6.61 18.67 2.80
N GLY A 103 -7.94 18.77 2.67
CA GLY A 103 -8.68 18.26 1.50
C GLY A 103 -9.04 16.78 1.56
N VAL A 104 -8.96 16.16 2.75
CA VAL A 104 -9.46 14.80 3.00
C VAL A 104 -10.77 14.90 3.78
N ASP A 105 -11.82 14.28 3.25
CA ASP A 105 -13.14 14.20 3.84
C ASP A 105 -13.50 12.77 4.22
N ARG A 106 -14.48 12.60 5.11
CA ARG A 106 -15.05 11.27 5.42
C ARG A 106 -15.84 10.77 4.21
N ALA A 107 -15.55 9.56 3.75
CA ALA A 107 -16.35 8.93 2.70
C ALA A 107 -17.66 8.36 3.28
N ALA A 108 -18.61 8.04 2.40
CA ALA A 108 -19.84 7.33 2.75
C ALA A 108 -19.83 5.88 2.22
N PRO A 109 -19.98 4.85 3.09
CA PRO A 109 -20.05 4.93 4.56
C PRO A 109 -18.68 5.24 5.19
N TYR A 110 -18.68 5.92 6.34
CA TYR A 110 -17.44 6.30 7.02
C TYR A 110 -16.75 5.13 7.71
N GLU A 111 -17.50 4.24 8.37
CA GLU A 111 -16.98 3.07 9.07
C GLU A 111 -17.54 1.78 8.44
N SER A 112 -16.69 0.78 8.26
CA SER A 112 -17.14 -0.59 7.95
C SER A 112 -17.76 -1.26 9.18
N ASP A 113 -18.61 -2.28 8.97
CA ASP A 113 -19.09 -3.13 10.07
C ASP A 113 -17.89 -3.79 10.78
N PRO A 114 -17.67 -3.50 12.08
CA PRO A 114 -16.49 -3.92 12.84
C PRO A 114 -16.53 -5.40 13.26
N THR A 115 -17.59 -6.13 12.90
CA THR A 115 -17.73 -7.58 13.13
C THR A 115 -17.32 -8.41 11.90
N MET A 116 -16.96 -7.74 10.81
CA MET A 116 -16.61 -8.36 9.54
C MET A 116 -15.22 -7.95 9.09
N TRP A 117 -14.50 -8.90 8.48
CA TRP A 117 -13.14 -8.77 7.97
C TRP A 117 -13.12 -8.95 6.46
N ALA A 118 -12.32 -8.14 5.76
CA ALA A 118 -12.12 -8.29 4.32
C ALA A 118 -11.00 -9.30 4.06
N VAL A 119 -11.30 -10.41 3.40
CA VAL A 119 -10.31 -11.43 3.01
C VAL A 119 -10.18 -11.48 1.50
N LEU A 120 -8.96 -11.67 1.02
CA LEU A 120 -8.71 -12.00 -0.38
C LEU A 120 -8.77 -13.53 -0.53
N ARG A 121 -9.72 -14.02 -1.33
CA ARG A 121 -9.86 -15.46 -1.62
C ARG A 121 -9.26 -15.80 -2.98
N ASP A 122 -9.24 -17.09 -3.28
CA ASP A 122 -8.85 -17.61 -4.59
C ASP A 122 -9.53 -16.81 -5.72
N GLN A 123 -8.81 -16.58 -6.82
CA GLN A 123 -9.23 -15.72 -7.93
C GLN A 123 -9.30 -14.21 -7.61
N CYS A 124 -8.57 -13.74 -6.58
CA CYS A 124 -8.44 -12.31 -6.27
C CYS A 124 -9.76 -11.59 -5.98
N ALA A 125 -10.74 -12.33 -5.47
CA ALA A 125 -12.04 -11.81 -5.09
C ALA A 125 -12.05 -11.43 -3.61
N ARG A 126 -12.37 -10.17 -3.31
CA ARG A 126 -12.58 -9.74 -1.91
C ARG A 126 -13.91 -10.25 -1.37
N GLN A 127 -13.87 -10.91 -0.22
CA GLN A 127 -15.05 -11.39 0.51
C GLN A 127 -15.08 -10.83 1.94
N ARG A 128 -16.26 -10.91 2.57
CA ARG A 128 -16.45 -10.52 3.97
C ARG A 128 -16.65 -11.76 4.84
N GLU A 129 -15.83 -11.89 5.87
CA GLU A 129 -15.90 -12.99 6.83
C GLU A 129 -16.03 -12.47 8.25
N LYS A 130 -16.37 -13.36 9.20
CA LYS A 130 -16.34 -12.99 10.62
C LYS A 130 -14.90 -12.77 11.08
N LEU A 131 -14.72 -11.96 12.12
CA LEU A 131 -13.40 -11.78 12.71
C LEU A 131 -12.77 -13.13 13.10
N PRO A 132 -11.50 -13.37 12.74
CA PRO A 132 -10.71 -14.48 13.26
C PRO A 132 -10.65 -14.49 14.79
N ALA A 133 -10.49 -15.67 15.38
CA ALA A 133 -10.56 -15.85 16.83
C ALA A 133 -9.42 -15.15 17.61
N ASP A 134 -8.29 -14.95 16.95
CA ASP A 134 -7.09 -14.25 17.42
C ASP A 134 -7.20 -12.72 17.35
N VAL A 135 -8.23 -12.20 16.68
CA VAL A 135 -8.51 -10.76 16.60
C VAL A 135 -9.45 -10.33 17.74
N LEU A 136 -9.03 -9.32 18.51
CA LEU A 136 -9.85 -8.72 19.57
C LEU A 136 -10.78 -7.61 19.05
N ALA A 137 -10.32 -6.84 18.07
CA ALA A 137 -11.11 -5.81 17.40
C ALA A 137 -10.47 -5.42 16.06
N THR A 138 -11.29 -4.99 15.11
CA THR A 138 -10.87 -4.26 13.91
C THR A 138 -11.80 -3.07 13.69
N LEU A 139 -11.30 -2.02 13.07
CA LEU A 139 -12.10 -0.93 12.54
C LEU A 139 -11.46 -0.44 11.25
N THR A 140 -12.30 -0.27 10.23
CA THR A 140 -11.92 0.35 8.97
C THR A 140 -12.70 1.64 8.79
N ARG A 141 -11.97 2.72 8.50
CA ARG A 141 -12.53 4.02 8.13
C ARG A 141 -12.20 4.37 6.70
N HIS A 142 -13.17 4.95 6.01
CA HIS A 142 -13.06 5.35 4.61
C HIS A 142 -13.04 6.86 4.51
N PHE A 143 -12.16 7.36 3.66
CA PHE A 143 -12.00 8.79 3.38
C PHE A 143 -11.91 9.00 1.88
N GLU A 144 -12.16 10.23 1.46
CA GLU A 144 -12.05 10.64 0.07
C GLU A 144 -11.33 11.96 -0.06
N VAL A 145 -10.56 12.08 -1.14
CA VAL A 145 -10.03 13.35 -1.64
C VAL A 145 -10.85 13.67 -2.88
N PRO A 146 -11.63 14.76 -2.88
CA PRO A 146 -12.43 15.13 -4.04
C PRO A 146 -11.54 15.51 -5.22
N ALA A 147 -12.08 15.34 -6.43
CA ALA A 147 -11.40 15.74 -7.66
C ALA A 147 -11.07 17.24 -7.64
N SER A 148 -9.84 17.60 -7.99
CA SER A 148 -9.37 18.99 -8.02
C SER A 148 -8.27 19.18 -9.06
N GLY A 149 -8.24 20.34 -9.73
CA GLY A 149 -7.18 20.71 -10.66
C GLY A 149 -6.94 19.72 -11.81
N GLY A 150 -8.00 19.10 -12.34
CA GLY A 150 -7.91 18.10 -13.40
C GLY A 150 -7.47 16.70 -12.94
N LYS A 151 -7.26 16.50 -11.63
CA LYS A 151 -6.99 15.19 -11.02
C LYS A 151 -8.31 14.54 -10.61
N GLY A 152 -8.41 13.22 -10.79
CA GLY A 152 -9.55 12.43 -10.32
C GLY A 152 -9.64 12.38 -8.79
N SER A 153 -10.79 11.94 -8.27
CA SER A 153 -10.96 11.68 -6.84
C SER A 153 -10.10 10.50 -6.39
N MET A 154 -9.61 10.53 -5.16
CA MET A 154 -8.90 9.43 -4.53
C MET A 154 -9.70 8.90 -3.35
N ARG A 155 -9.73 7.57 -3.17
CA ARG A 155 -10.25 6.94 -1.95
C ARG A 155 -9.10 6.51 -1.06
N LEU A 156 -9.24 6.74 0.23
CA LEU A 156 -8.29 6.34 1.26
C LEU A 156 -9.01 5.45 2.27
N THR A 157 -8.28 4.51 2.84
CA THR A 157 -8.80 3.59 3.86
C THR A 157 -7.78 3.47 4.98
N ALA A 158 -8.23 3.62 6.22
CA ALA A 158 -7.43 3.30 7.40
C ALA A 158 -8.06 2.09 8.09
N THR A 159 -7.27 1.05 8.31
CA THR A 159 -7.67 -0.12 9.10
C THR A 159 -6.75 -0.25 10.30
N VAL A 160 -7.33 -0.42 11.48
CA VAL A 160 -6.59 -0.77 12.69
C VAL A 160 -7.13 -2.07 13.23
N THR A 161 -6.24 -3.04 13.41
CA THR A 161 -6.55 -4.34 14.00
C THR A 161 -5.75 -4.56 15.27
N VAL A 162 -6.42 -5.11 16.28
CA VAL A 162 -5.79 -5.52 17.54
C VAL A 162 -5.86 -7.04 17.64
N HIS A 163 -4.71 -7.68 17.63
CA HIS A 163 -4.58 -9.12 17.85
C HIS A 163 -4.34 -9.44 19.33
N ARG A 164 -4.55 -10.71 19.71
CA ARG A 164 -4.29 -11.21 21.06
C ARG A 164 -2.81 -11.26 21.39
N THR A 165 -1.95 -11.53 20.41
CA THR A 165 -0.52 -11.68 20.61
C THR A 165 0.29 -10.90 19.57
N LYS A 166 1.55 -10.62 19.89
CA LYS A 166 2.51 -10.00 18.96
C LYS A 166 2.80 -10.90 17.76
N VAL A 167 2.79 -12.22 17.97
CA VAL A 167 3.06 -13.20 16.91
C VAL A 167 1.92 -13.21 15.90
N ASP A 168 0.67 -13.18 16.37
CA ASP A 168 -0.50 -13.11 15.47
C ASP A 168 -0.48 -11.83 14.64
N ALA A 169 -0.16 -10.68 15.25
CA ALA A 169 -0.01 -9.41 14.54
C ALA A 169 1.13 -9.45 13.49
N ALA A 170 2.27 -10.05 13.82
CA ALA A 170 3.38 -10.18 12.88
C ALA A 170 3.05 -11.10 11.70
N TRP A 171 2.26 -12.15 11.92
CA TRP A 171 1.77 -12.99 10.84
C TRP A 171 0.78 -12.26 9.92
N GLU A 172 -0.09 -11.43 10.48
CA GLU A 172 -1.00 -10.58 9.70
C GLU A 172 -0.21 -9.58 8.82
N GLU A 173 0.79 -8.90 9.39
CA GLU A 173 1.67 -7.99 8.63
C GLU A 173 2.40 -8.70 7.49
N ALA A 174 2.92 -9.91 7.74
CA ALA A 174 3.55 -10.73 6.70
C ALA A 174 2.53 -11.15 5.63
N GLY A 175 1.31 -11.52 6.04
CA GLY A 175 0.21 -11.88 5.15
C GLY A 175 -0.17 -10.75 4.20
N MET A 176 -0.33 -9.51 4.71
CA MET A 176 -0.68 -8.35 3.88
C MET A 176 0.33 -8.12 2.74
N LEU A 177 1.63 -8.28 3.00
CA LEU A 177 2.66 -8.14 1.96
C LEU A 177 2.59 -9.27 0.92
N GLN A 178 2.32 -10.49 1.37
CA GLN A 178 2.19 -11.65 0.47
C GLN A 178 0.95 -11.53 -0.41
N GLU A 179 -0.18 -11.07 0.15
CA GLU A 179 -1.42 -10.85 -0.58
C GLU A 179 -1.26 -9.83 -1.70
N ALA A 180 -0.53 -8.73 -1.46
CA ALA A 180 -0.26 -7.71 -2.46
C ALA A 180 0.51 -8.23 -3.70
N LEU A 181 1.30 -9.29 -3.54
CA LEU A 181 2.05 -9.91 -4.64
C LEU A 181 1.24 -10.99 -5.37
N GLY A 182 0.20 -11.53 -4.73
CA GLY A 182 -0.59 -12.63 -5.25
C GLY A 182 -1.59 -12.23 -6.34
N CYS A 183 -2.03 -10.96 -6.35
CA CYS A 183 -3.13 -10.48 -7.19
C CYS A 183 -2.78 -9.17 -7.90
N GLN A 184 -2.47 -9.26 -9.20
CA GLN A 184 -2.16 -8.09 -10.03
C GLN A 184 -3.40 -7.24 -10.35
N GLU A 185 -4.58 -7.84 -10.35
CA GLU A 185 -5.86 -7.17 -10.52
C GLU A 185 -6.83 -7.64 -9.43
N GLU A 186 -7.15 -6.78 -8.45
CA GLU A 186 -8.17 -7.08 -7.45
C GLU A 186 -9.56 -6.77 -8.02
N THR A 187 -10.44 -7.77 -8.06
CA THR A 187 -11.84 -7.56 -8.44
C THR A 187 -12.68 -7.28 -7.20
N LEU A 188 -13.24 -6.07 -7.12
CA LEU A 188 -14.24 -5.74 -6.12
C LEU A 188 -15.54 -6.43 -6.50
N SER A 189 -16.01 -7.38 -5.69
CA SER A 189 -17.37 -7.87 -5.86
C SER A 189 -18.36 -6.70 -5.64
N PRO A 190 -19.42 -6.58 -6.45
CA PRO A 190 -20.48 -5.61 -6.17
C PRO A 190 -21.06 -5.93 -4.78
N GLY A 191 -21.05 -4.92 -3.91
CA GLY A 191 -21.61 -4.97 -2.56
C GLY A 191 -23.04 -4.47 -2.53
#